data_AF-A0A381RAJ3-F1
#
_entry.id   AF-A0A381RAJ3-F1
#
_cell.length_a   1.000
_cell.length_b   1.000
_cell.length_c   1.000
_cell.angle_alpha   90.00
_cell.angle_beta   90.00
_cell.angle_gamma   90.00
#
_symmetry.space_group_name_H-M   'P 1'
#
loop_
_entity.id
_entity.type
_entity.pdbx_description
1 polymer ?
#
loop_
_entity_poly.entity_id
_entity_poly.type
_entity_poly.pdbx_seq_one_letter_code
_entity_poly.pdbx_strand_id
1 'polypeptide(L)'
;VLLTNRDDTMADRTETLLMTASRAQLTHDIIIPSQEKGKFVIADRFADSTLAYQGGGRGLNLDWLIKLNEFATFGVRPDLTFFIDVTAEVGARRRSTVHPDRLENVGHDFQEKVRNQYLKLVKLFPDRFFTLDGMESPDVIHTRIWLEVNKRMNKNEK
;
A
#
# COMPACT_ATOMS: atom_id res chain seq x y z
N VAL A 1 20.15 -4.43 -12.88
CA VAL A 1 18.83 -4.69 -12.23
C VAL A 1 18.10 -5.78 -12.99
N LEU A 2 17.56 -5.52 -14.19
CA LEU A 2 16.80 -6.54 -14.92
C LEU A 2 17.67 -7.63 -15.58
N LEU A 3 18.94 -7.31 -15.86
CA LEU A 3 19.87 -8.19 -16.57
C LEU A 3 21.18 -8.43 -15.79
N THR A 4 21.22 -8.11 -14.49
CA THR A 4 22.46 -8.17 -13.69
C THR A 4 22.17 -8.58 -12.25
N ASN A 5 22.92 -9.55 -11.73
CA ASN A 5 23.04 -9.80 -10.29
C ASN A 5 23.87 -8.68 -9.68
N ARG A 6 23.35 -8.01 -8.66
CA ARG A 6 23.97 -6.83 -8.07
C ARG A 6 24.15 -7.01 -6.57
N ASP A 7 25.33 -6.62 -6.09
CA ASP A 7 25.67 -6.52 -4.67
C ASP A 7 25.61 -5.07 -4.16
N ASP A 8 25.13 -4.11 -4.97
CA ASP A 8 25.07 -2.68 -4.64
C ASP A 8 23.71 -2.23 -4.09
N THR A 9 23.72 -1.10 -3.37
CA THR A 9 22.50 -0.50 -2.83
C THR A 9 21.69 0.15 -3.95
N MET A 10 20.43 -0.27 -4.12
CA MET A 10 19.53 0.25 -5.15
C MET A 10 19.14 1.71 -4.87
N ALA A 11 19.31 2.59 -5.86
CA ALA A 11 18.86 3.99 -5.78
C ALA A 11 17.33 4.10 -5.64
N ASP A 12 16.85 5.06 -4.84
CA ASP A 12 15.42 5.21 -4.49
C ASP A 12 14.49 5.36 -5.70
N ARG A 13 14.93 6.11 -6.72
CA ARG A 13 14.17 6.22 -7.98
C ARG A 13 14.09 4.89 -8.72
N THR A 14 15.15 4.09 -8.68
CA THR A 14 15.16 2.76 -9.30
C THR A 14 14.21 1.81 -8.57
N GLU A 15 14.24 1.81 -7.23
CA GLU A 15 13.29 1.07 -6.38
C GLU A 15 11.84 1.44 -6.74
N THR A 16 11.55 2.74 -6.84
CA THR A 16 10.22 3.24 -7.20
C THR A 16 9.77 2.73 -8.56
N LEU A 17 10.61 2.91 -9.59
CA LEU A 17 10.26 2.53 -10.96
C LEU A 17 10.01 1.03 -11.10
N LEU A 18 10.78 0.19 -10.40
CA LEU A 18 10.58 -1.27 -10.43
C LEU A 18 9.30 -1.70 -9.71
N MET A 19 9.02 -1.13 -8.54
CA MET A 19 7.77 -1.39 -7.81
C MET A 19 6.57 -0.97 -8.66
N THR A 20 6.66 0.18 -9.32
CA THR A 20 5.63 0.69 -10.23
C THR A 20 5.50 -0.18 -11.49
N ALA A 21 6.60 -0.64 -12.09
CA ALA A 21 6.58 -1.52 -13.25
C ALA A 21 5.90 -2.86 -12.94
N SER A 22 6.21 -3.46 -11.78
CA SER A 22 5.52 -4.67 -11.32
C SER A 22 4.02 -4.43 -11.16
N ARG A 23 3.62 -3.27 -10.62
CA ARG A 23 2.21 -2.92 -10.46
C ARG A 23 1.51 -2.73 -11.81
N ALA A 24 2.16 -2.13 -12.79
CA ALA A 24 1.60 -1.97 -14.13
C ALA A 24 1.26 -3.33 -14.76
N GLN A 25 2.18 -4.29 -14.67
CA GLN A 25 1.94 -5.64 -15.18
C GLN A 25 0.80 -6.34 -14.42
N LEU A 26 0.79 -6.26 -13.09
CA LEU A 26 -0.29 -6.83 -12.26
C LEU A 26 -1.66 -6.21 -12.61
N THR A 27 -1.71 -4.90 -12.81
CA THR A 27 -2.94 -4.21 -13.15
C THR A 27 -3.47 -4.66 -14.51
N HIS A 28 -2.60 -4.75 -15.52
CA HIS A 28 -2.95 -5.19 -16.86
C HIS A 28 -3.42 -6.65 -16.89
N ASP A 29 -2.67 -7.57 -16.29
CA ASP A 29 -2.91 -9.01 -16.46
C ASP A 29 -4.01 -9.56 -15.56
N ILE A 30 -4.17 -8.97 -14.36
CA ILE A 30 -5.02 -9.55 -13.30
C ILE A 30 -6.14 -8.61 -12.90
N ILE A 31 -5.83 -7.35 -12.55
CA ILE A 31 -6.81 -6.47 -11.92
C ILE A 31 -7.89 -6.06 -12.93
N ILE A 32 -7.50 -5.48 -14.06
CA ILE A 32 -8.46 -5.03 -15.10
C ILE A 32 -9.31 -6.20 -15.60
N PRO A 33 -8.74 -7.36 -16.02
CA PRO A 33 -9.55 -8.49 -16.47
C PRO A 33 -10.47 -9.08 -15.40
N SER A 34 -10.13 -8.93 -14.11
CA SER A 34 -11.01 -9.35 -13.00
C SER A 34 -12.16 -8.38 -12.79
N GLN A 35 -11.90 -7.06 -12.87
CA GLN A 35 -12.91 -6.02 -12.76
C GLN A 35 -13.90 -6.07 -13.93
N GLU A 36 -13.43 -6.31 -15.15
CA GLU A 36 -14.30 -6.50 -16.34
C GLU A 36 -15.25 -7.69 -16.19
N LYS A 37 -14.88 -8.69 -15.38
CA LYS A 37 -15.73 -9.84 -15.03
C LYS A 37 -16.64 -9.60 -13.82
N GLY A 38 -16.71 -8.37 -13.33
CA GLY A 38 -17.50 -8.00 -12.16
C GLY A 38 -17.01 -8.59 -10.84
N LYS A 39 -15.72 -8.97 -10.74
CA LYS A 39 -15.16 -9.54 -9.52
C LYS A 39 -14.60 -8.47 -8.59
N PHE A 40 -14.71 -8.74 -7.28
CA PHE A 40 -13.92 -8.02 -6.29
C PHE A 40 -12.44 -8.42 -6.39
N VAL A 41 -11.56 -7.43 -6.32
CA VAL A 41 -10.11 -7.62 -6.24
C VAL A 41 -9.64 -7.17 -4.86
N ILE A 42 -9.03 -8.08 -4.11
CA ILE A 42 -8.40 -7.79 -2.83
C ILE A 42 -6.90 -7.81 -3.06
N ALA A 43 -6.26 -6.66 -2.86
CA ALA A 43 -4.81 -6.51 -3.00
C ALA A 43 -4.16 -6.30 -1.64
N ASP A 44 -3.20 -7.15 -1.29
CA ASP A 44 -2.25 -6.84 -0.22
C ASP A 44 -1.23 -5.84 -0.77
N ARG A 45 -1.39 -4.57 -0.35
CA ARG A 45 -0.71 -3.38 -0.87
C ARG A 45 -1.07 -3.04 -2.32
N PHE A 46 -1.03 -1.74 -2.62
CA PHE A 46 -1.21 -1.23 -3.98
C PHE A 46 -0.48 0.13 -4.14
N ALA A 47 -1.03 1.06 -4.91
CA ALA A 47 -0.44 2.36 -5.23
C ALA A 47 -0.06 3.20 -3.99
N ASP A 48 -0.86 3.15 -2.92
CA ASP A 48 -0.61 3.91 -1.69
C ASP A 48 0.71 3.52 -1.00
N SER A 49 1.14 2.27 -1.15
CA SER A 49 2.42 1.83 -0.61
C SER A 49 3.58 2.57 -1.27
N THR A 50 3.49 2.91 -2.56
CA THR A 50 4.53 3.71 -3.21
C THR A 50 4.57 5.13 -2.66
N LEU A 51 3.42 5.72 -2.37
CA LEU A 51 3.33 7.03 -1.75
C LEU A 51 3.92 7.03 -0.33
N ALA A 52 3.66 5.97 0.45
CA ALA A 52 4.15 5.86 1.82
C ALA A 52 5.66 5.54 1.89
N TYR A 53 6.11 4.51 1.18
CA TYR A 53 7.50 4.04 1.25
C TYR A 53 8.45 4.93 0.48
N GLN A 54 8.16 5.21 -0.79
CA GLN A 54 9.04 6.00 -1.62
C GLN A 54 8.80 7.51 -1.41
N GLY A 55 7.56 7.94 -1.17
CA GLY A 55 7.28 9.34 -0.85
C GLY A 55 7.73 9.70 0.57
N GLY A 56 7.20 9.01 1.58
CA GLY A 56 7.50 9.29 2.99
C GLY A 56 8.86 8.75 3.44
N GLY A 57 9.10 7.46 3.23
CA GLY A 57 10.32 6.79 3.67
C GLY A 57 11.58 7.26 2.94
N ARG A 58 11.53 7.39 1.61
CA ARG A 58 12.66 7.85 0.78
C ARG A 58 12.66 9.34 0.47
N GLY A 59 11.59 10.07 0.80
CA GLY A 59 11.51 11.52 0.58
C GLY A 59 11.30 11.93 -0.88
N LEU A 60 10.80 11.04 -1.75
CA LEU A 60 10.50 11.41 -3.13
C LEU A 60 9.25 12.29 -3.22
N ASN A 61 9.18 13.13 -4.27
CA ASN A 61 8.08 14.07 -4.45
C ASN A 61 6.73 13.35 -4.62
N LEU A 62 5.78 13.65 -3.73
CA LEU A 62 4.50 12.96 -3.65
C LEU A 62 3.62 13.16 -4.90
N ASP A 63 3.54 14.39 -5.42
CA ASP A 63 2.70 14.71 -6.58
C ASP A 63 3.17 13.97 -7.84
N TRP A 64 4.49 13.84 -8.01
CA TRP A 64 5.06 13.05 -9.08
C TRP A 64 4.77 11.56 -8.92
N LEU A 65 4.85 11.02 -7.70
CA LEU A 65 4.51 9.62 -7.43
C LEU A 65 3.02 9.32 -7.67
N ILE A 66 2.13 10.27 -7.39
CA ILE A 66 0.69 10.13 -7.70
C ILE A 66 0.51 9.99 -9.21
N LYS A 67 1.12 10.87 -10.01
CA LYS A 67 1.07 10.81 -11.48
C LYS A 67 1.69 9.54 -12.03
N LEU A 68 2.81 9.10 -11.46
CA LEU A 68 3.47 7.86 -11.84
C LEU A 68 2.57 6.64 -11.58
N ASN A 69 1.94 6.58 -10.40
CA ASN A 69 1.01 5.51 -10.06
C ASN A 69 -0.20 5.51 -10.99
N GLU A 70 -0.79 6.67 -11.26
CA GLU A 70 -1.93 6.81 -12.17
C GLU A 70 -1.60 6.31 -13.58
N PHE A 71 -0.42 6.65 -14.10
CA PHE A 71 0.06 6.10 -15.36
C PHE A 71 0.19 4.57 -15.31
N ALA A 72 0.85 4.05 -14.27
CA ALA A 72 1.14 2.63 -14.15
C ALA A 72 -0.11 1.77 -13.94
N THR A 73 -1.11 2.29 -13.22
CA THR A 73 -2.34 1.53 -12.94
C THR A 73 -3.43 1.78 -13.98
N PHE A 74 -3.13 2.41 -15.12
CA PHE A 74 -4.13 2.76 -16.13
C PHE A 74 -5.30 3.57 -15.55
N GLY A 75 -5.01 4.42 -14.54
CA GLY A 75 -6.01 5.17 -13.80
C GLY A 75 -6.82 4.37 -12.77
N VAL A 76 -6.63 3.05 -12.67
CA VAL A 76 -7.30 2.22 -11.65
C VAL A 76 -6.88 2.67 -10.25
N ARG A 77 -7.88 2.90 -9.40
CA ARG A 77 -7.72 3.29 -8.00
C ARG A 77 -8.58 2.38 -7.11
N PRO A 78 -8.16 2.11 -5.85
CA PRO A 78 -8.99 1.35 -4.92
C PRO A 78 -10.26 2.12 -4.55
N ASP A 79 -11.40 1.44 -4.54
CA ASP A 79 -12.67 1.97 -4.00
C ASP A 79 -12.63 2.08 -2.46
N LEU A 80 -11.85 1.21 -1.83
CA LEU A 80 -11.66 1.13 -0.38
C LEU A 80 -10.22 0.69 -0.08
N THR A 81 -9.60 1.33 0.90
CA THR A 81 -8.25 1.04 1.38
C THR A 81 -8.27 0.95 2.90
N PHE A 82 -7.98 -0.24 3.42
CA PHE A 82 -7.81 -0.45 4.85
C PHE A 82 -6.38 -0.10 5.25
N PHE A 83 -6.22 0.91 6.09
CA PHE A 83 -4.94 1.22 6.72
C PHE A 83 -4.98 0.73 8.17
N ILE A 84 -4.26 -0.37 8.43
CA ILE A 84 -4.11 -0.91 9.78
C ILE A 84 -2.93 -0.22 10.44
N ASP A 85 -3.20 0.77 11.28
CA ASP A 85 -2.16 1.58 11.91
C ASP A 85 -1.50 0.80 13.05
N VAL A 86 -0.18 0.66 12.97
CA VAL A 86 0.65 0.02 13.99
C VAL A 86 1.92 0.86 14.15
N THR A 87 2.39 1.03 15.38
CA THR A 87 3.67 1.70 15.64
C THR A 87 4.84 0.93 15.00
N ALA A 88 5.93 1.60 14.62
CA ALA A 88 7.07 0.92 14.03
C ALA A 88 7.64 -0.17 14.95
N GLU A 89 7.66 0.09 16.26
CA GLU A 89 8.09 -0.86 17.29
C GLU A 89 7.24 -2.13 17.30
N VAL A 90 5.91 -2.00 17.37
CA VAL A 90 5.02 -3.16 17.41
C VAL A 90 5.08 -3.93 16.09
N GLY A 91 5.16 -3.22 14.97
CA GLY A 91 5.37 -3.83 13.65
C GLY A 91 6.66 -4.64 13.58
N ALA A 92 7.77 -4.10 14.09
CA ALA A 92 9.05 -4.80 14.13
C ALA A 92 8.99 -6.06 15.01
N ARG A 93 8.36 -5.98 16.19
CA ARG A 93 8.16 -7.13 17.07
C ARG A 93 7.31 -8.23 16.44
N ARG A 94 6.29 -7.88 15.65
CA ARG A 94 5.46 -8.86 14.93
C ARG A 94 6.18 -9.48 13.73
N ARG A 95 7.08 -8.75 13.09
CA ARG A 95 7.88 -9.24 11.94
C ARG A 95 9.03 -10.16 12.34
N SER A 96 9.52 -10.13 13.57
CA SER A 96 10.65 -10.99 14.00
C SER A 96 10.37 -12.49 13.91
N THR A 97 9.12 -12.89 13.64
CA THR A 97 8.71 -14.27 13.35
C THR A 97 8.75 -14.62 11.85
N VAL A 98 9.10 -13.67 10.98
CA VAL A 98 9.13 -13.79 9.51
C VAL A 98 10.48 -13.27 8.99
N HIS A 99 11.01 -13.83 7.90
CA HIS A 99 12.22 -13.31 7.26
C HIS A 99 11.96 -11.91 6.66
N PRO A 100 12.60 -10.84 7.16
CA PRO A 100 12.29 -9.48 6.72
C PRO A 100 12.84 -9.21 5.32
N ASP A 101 12.06 -8.51 4.50
CA ASP A 101 12.51 -8.05 3.19
C ASP A 101 13.48 -6.84 3.29
N ARG A 102 14.05 -6.41 2.16
CA ARG A 102 15.01 -5.29 2.12
C ARG A 102 14.43 -3.98 2.67
N LEU A 103 13.15 -3.69 2.46
CA LEU A 103 12.48 -2.47 2.93
C LEU A 103 12.18 -2.54 4.42
N GLU A 104 11.90 -3.73 4.93
CA GLU A 104 11.64 -3.99 6.35
C GLU A 104 12.92 -3.89 7.19
N ASN A 105 14.08 -4.08 6.58
CA ASN A 105 15.40 -3.98 7.21
C ASN A 105 16.01 -2.56 7.24
N VAL A 106 15.34 -1.54 6.68
CA VAL A 106 15.89 -0.16 6.61
C VAL A 106 15.92 0.52 7.99
N GLY A 107 15.23 -0.04 8.99
CA GLY A 107 15.31 0.40 10.39
C GLY A 107 14.08 1.19 10.88
N HIS A 108 14.05 1.46 12.18
CA HIS A 108 12.92 2.05 12.89
C HIS A 108 12.46 3.40 12.32
N ASP A 109 13.39 4.33 12.10
CA ASP A 109 13.07 5.69 11.64
C ASP A 109 12.44 5.70 10.25
N PHE A 110 12.85 4.77 9.39
CA PHE A 110 12.24 4.61 8.08
C PHE A 110 10.78 4.16 8.20
N GLN A 111 10.50 3.17 9.07
CA GLN A 111 9.14 2.68 9.31
C GLN A 111 8.23 3.75 9.94
N GLU A 112 8.76 4.58 10.83
CA GLU A 112 8.01 5.73 11.37
C GLU A 112 7.71 6.78 10.28
N LYS A 113 8.64 7.06 9.37
CA LYS A 113 8.37 7.95 8.21
C LYS A 113 7.27 7.38 7.30
N VAL A 114 7.30 6.07 7.03
CA VAL A 114 6.28 5.36 6.25
C VAL A 114 4.91 5.48 6.92
N ARG A 115 4.82 5.17 8.22
CA ARG A 115 3.59 5.28 9.01
C ARG A 115 3.03 6.70 8.99
N ASN A 116 3.87 7.69 9.28
CA ASN A 116 3.48 9.10 9.26
C ASN A 116 2.99 9.53 7.88
N GLN A 117 3.54 8.97 6.81
CA GLN A 117 3.06 9.24 5.46
C GLN A 117 1.68 8.61 5.21
N TYR A 118 1.41 7.38 5.65
CA TYR A 118 0.05 6.81 5.60
C TYR A 118 -0.97 7.67 6.35
N LEU A 119 -0.63 8.14 7.55
CA LEU A 119 -1.51 9.04 8.31
C LEU A 119 -1.83 10.35 7.54
N LYS A 120 -0.91 10.85 6.72
CA LYS A 120 -1.17 11.97 5.81
C LYS A 120 -2.06 11.55 4.62
N LEU A 121 -1.82 10.37 4.04
CA LEU A 121 -2.62 9.85 2.92
C LEU A 121 -4.09 9.64 3.32
N VAL A 122 -4.36 9.18 4.55
CA VAL A 122 -5.73 9.08 5.09
C VAL A 122 -6.45 10.41 5.04
N LYS A 123 -5.75 11.52 5.32
CA LYS A 123 -6.32 12.88 5.24
C LYS A 123 -6.44 13.38 3.81
N LEU A 124 -5.55 12.96 2.92
CA LEU A 124 -5.55 13.36 1.51
C LEU A 124 -6.64 12.63 0.70
N PHE A 125 -6.97 11.40 1.08
CA PHE A 125 -7.94 10.54 0.40
C PHE A 125 -9.02 10.02 1.36
N PRO A 126 -9.74 10.92 2.07
CA PRO A 126 -10.64 10.53 3.16
C PRO A 126 -11.82 9.68 2.68
N ASP A 127 -12.20 9.78 1.41
CA ASP A 127 -13.36 9.08 0.86
C ASP A 127 -13.11 7.57 0.69
N ARG A 128 -11.85 7.13 0.56
CA ARG A 128 -11.49 5.73 0.30
C ARG A 128 -10.66 5.08 1.40
N PHE A 129 -10.08 5.83 2.33
CA PHE A 129 -9.33 5.25 3.44
C PHE A 129 -10.23 4.93 4.63
N PHE A 130 -10.06 3.73 5.17
CA PHE A 130 -10.60 3.34 6.47
C PHE A 130 -9.45 2.94 7.39
N THR A 131 -9.24 3.72 8.46
CA THR A 131 -8.16 3.46 9.43
C THR A 131 -8.64 2.53 10.53
N LEU A 132 -7.86 1.50 10.80
CA LEU A 132 -8.06 0.51 11.83
C LEU A 132 -6.92 0.62 12.84
N ASP A 133 -7.23 0.46 14.13
CA ASP A 133 -6.19 0.36 15.15
C ASP A 133 -5.63 -1.06 15.12
N GLY A 134 -4.40 -1.21 14.65
CA GLY A 134 -3.73 -2.50 14.57
C GLY A 134 -3.24 -3.04 15.92
N MET A 135 -3.47 -2.32 17.02
CA MET A 135 -3.25 -2.81 18.39
C MET A 135 -4.44 -3.62 18.94
N GLU A 136 -5.61 -3.55 18.29
CA GLU A 136 -6.77 -4.37 18.62
C GLU A 136 -6.54 -5.86 18.30
N SER A 137 -7.42 -6.73 18.82
CA SER A 137 -7.35 -8.16 18.50
C SER A 137 -7.77 -8.42 17.04
N PRO A 138 -7.27 -9.52 16.43
CA PRO A 138 -7.67 -9.89 15.06
C PRO A 138 -9.18 -9.97 14.85
N ASP A 139 -9.94 -10.48 15.83
CA ASP A 139 -11.41 -10.60 15.74
C ASP A 139 -12.12 -9.24 15.69
N VAL A 140 -11.63 -8.27 16.45
CA VAL A 140 -12.18 -6.90 16.44
C VAL A 140 -11.89 -6.22 15.11
N ILE A 141 -10.65 -6.32 14.62
CA ILE A 141 -10.25 -5.76 13.32
C ILE A 141 -11.07 -6.40 12.19
N HIS A 142 -11.20 -7.73 12.20
CA HIS A 142 -12.00 -8.49 11.24
C HIS A 142 -13.46 -8.03 11.22
N THR A 143 -14.09 -7.89 12.39
CA THR A 143 -15.46 -7.39 12.51
C THR A 143 -15.61 -5.99 11.92
N ARG A 144 -14.68 -5.08 12.23
CA ARG A 144 -14.71 -3.70 11.71
C ARG A 144 -14.54 -3.64 10.19
N ILE A 145 -13.67 -4.48 9.62
CA ILE A 145 -13.51 -4.60 8.16
C ILE A 145 -14.84 -5.00 7.53
N TRP A 146 -15.50 -6.05 8.02
CA TRP A 146 -16.77 -6.52 7.45
C TRP A 146 -17.89 -5.49 7.55
N LEU A 147 -17.98 -4.77 8.67
CA LEU A 147 -18.96 -3.70 8.82
C LEU A 147 -18.79 -2.60 7.77
N GLU A 148 -17.55 -2.16 7.51
CA GLU A 148 -17.30 -1.14 6.49
C GLU A 148 -17.54 -1.67 5.07
N VAL A 149 -17.14 -2.92 4.76
CA VAL A 149 -17.44 -3.55 3.46
C VAL A 149 -18.94 -3.61 3.22
N ASN A 150 -19.72 -4.14 4.17
CA ASN A 150 -21.17 -4.26 4.04
C ASN A 150 -21.85 -2.89 3.87
N LYS A 151 -21.41 -1.89 4.65
CA LYS A 151 -21.90 -0.52 4.52
C LYS A 151 -21.67 0.06 3.13
N ARG A 152 -20.50 -0.18 2.53
CA ARG A 152 -20.14 0.28 1.18
C ARG A 152 -20.97 -0.43 0.10
N MET A 153 -21.15 -1.75 0.22
CA MET A 153 -21.97 -2.52 -0.70
C MET A 153 -23.43 -2.05 -0.69
N ASN A 154 -24.02 -1.86 0.49
CA ASN A 154 -25.42 -1.43 0.63
C ASN A 154 -25.66 0.02 0.13
N LYS A 155 -24.62 0.87 0.09
CA LYS A 155 -24.73 2.23 -0.44
C LYS A 155 -24.75 2.26 -1.97
N ASN A 156 -24.17 1.26 -2.62
CA ASN A 156 -24.09 1.16 -4.09
C ASN A 156 -25.32 0.47 -4.72
N GLU A 157 -26.23 -0.08 -3.90
CA GLU A 157 -27.50 -0.69 -4.35
C GLU A 157 -28.68 0.30 -4.41
N LYS A 158 -28.47 1.57 -4.05
CA LYS A 158 -29.47 2.64 -4.11
C LYS A 158 -29.10 3.69 -5.16
#